data_AF-A0A7J8UD60-F1
#
_entry.id   AF-A0A7J8UD60-F1
#
_cell.length_a   1.000
_cell.length_b   1.000
_cell.length_c   1.000
_cell.angle_alpha   90.00
_cell.angle_beta   90.00
_cell.angle_gamma   90.00
#
_symmetry.space_group_name_H-M   'P 1'
#
loop_
_entity.id
_entity.type
_entity.pdbx_description
1 polymer ?
#
loop_
_entity_poly.entity_id
_entity_poly.type
_entity_poly.pdbx_seq_one_letter_code
_entity_poly.pdbx_strand_id
1 'polypeptide(L)' 'MDLESVIKGSPWTFNNHLLILRHLGEREDPLKVPLILVTFWVQIHEVPPGFFTESLARQIRGFLRNFLEFDESNLG' A
#
# COMPACT_ATOMS: atom_id res chain seq x y z
N MET A 1 1.48 -18.46 14.19
CA MET A 1 1.52 -17.39 13.18
C MET A 1 2.96 -16.89 13.16
N ASP A 2 3.62 -16.94 12.01
CA ASP A 2 5.04 -16.59 11.90
C ASP A 2 5.21 -15.12 11.48
N LEU A 3 6.30 -14.48 11.90
CA LEU A 3 6.56 -13.06 11.62
C LEU A 3 6.51 -12.76 10.11
N GLU A 4 7.07 -13.65 9.28
CA GLU A 4 7.01 -13.48 7.83
C GLU A 4 5.58 -13.48 7.30
N SER A 5 4.72 -14.36 7.84
CA SER A 5 3.32 -14.45 7.41
C SER A 5 2.54 -13.17 7.75
N VAL A 6 2.87 -12.54 8.89
CA VAL A 6 2.28 -11.25 9.29
C VAL A 6 2.74 -10.12 8.37
N ILE A 7 4.04 -10.07 8.03
CA ILE A 7 4.56 -9.03 7.15
C ILE A 7 4.02 -9.18 5.73
N LYS A 8 4.02 -10.41 5.18
CA LYS A 8 3.53 -10.71 3.83
C LYS A 8 2.03 -10.48 3.66
N GLY A 9 1.23 -10.61 4.74
CA GLY A 9 -0.21 -10.37 4.70
C GLY A 9 -0.62 -8.91 4.90
N SER A 10 0.32 -7.99 5.08
CA SER A 10 0.01 -6.55 5.14
C SER A 10 -0.47 -6.02 3.79
N PRO A 11 -1.29 -4.95 3.74
CA PRO A 11 -1.81 -4.16 4.87
C PRO A 11 -2.89 -4.88 5.68
N TRP A 12 -2.95 -4.59 6.98
CA TRP A 12 -3.94 -5.17 7.90
C TRP A 12 -4.98 -4.15 8.34
N THR A 13 -6.18 -4.61 8.64
CA THR A 13 -7.23 -3.78 9.23
C THR A 13 -7.76 -4.39 10.53
N PHE A 14 -8.06 -3.56 11.50
CA PHE A 14 -8.78 -3.94 12.71
C PHE A 14 -9.93 -2.97 12.96
N ASN A 15 -11.16 -3.48 13.10
CA ASN A 15 -12.37 -2.67 13.21
C ASN A 15 -12.48 -1.58 12.12
N ASN A 16 -12.20 -1.93 10.86
CA ASN A 16 -12.18 -1.00 9.71
C ASN A 16 -11.14 0.13 9.80
N HIS A 17 -10.16 0.04 10.70
CA HIS A 17 -9.04 0.96 10.78
C HIS A 17 -7.77 0.28 10.24
N LEU A 18 -7.02 1.00 9.41
CA LEU A 18 -5.75 0.54 8.87
C LEU A 18 -4.68 0.46 9.95
N LEU A 19 -4.03 -0.69 10.08
CA LEU A 19 -2.92 -0.89 11.00
C LEU A 19 -1.60 -0.66 10.28
N ILE A 20 -0.79 0.24 10.83
CA ILE A 20 0.58 0.49 10.37
C ILE A 20 1.50 -0.37 11.21
N LEU A 21 2.15 -1.35 10.57
CA LEU A 21 3.12 -2.25 11.19
C LEU A 21 4.48 -2.05 10.54
N ARG A 22 5.53 -2.04 11.37
CA ARG A 22 6.93 -2.02 10.91
C ARG A 22 7.73 -3.03 11.71
N HIS A 23 8.49 -3.85 11.00
CA HIS A 23 9.49 -4.71 11.62
C HIS A 23 10.62 -3.86 12.20
N LEU A 24 10.97 -4.10 13.46
CA LEU A 24 12.04 -3.39 14.15
C LEU A 24 13.34 -4.19 14.06
N GLY A 25 14.44 -3.52 13.72
CA GLY A 25 15.78 -4.10 13.82
C GLY A 25 16.22 -4.27 15.27
N GLU A 26 17.19 -5.15 15.52
CA GLU A 26 17.68 -5.50 16.88
C GLU A 26 18.13 -4.30 17.73
N ARG A 27 18.49 -3.18 17.10
CA ARG A 27 19.01 -1.98 17.77
C ARG A 27 18.18 -0.72 17.49
N GLU A 28 17.00 -0.87 16.88
CA GLU A 28 16.10 0.26 16.68
C GLU A 28 15.34 0.58 17.96
N ASP A 29 15.28 1.85 18.32
CA ASP A 29 14.45 2.34 19.41
C ASP A 29 13.01 2.48 18.89
N PRO A 30 12.04 1.69 19.42
CA PRO A 30 10.65 1.72 18.96
C PRO A 30 10.03 3.12 19.05
N LEU A 31 10.46 3.95 20.00
CA LEU A 31 9.92 5.30 20.21
C LEU A 31 10.43 6.31 19.18
N LYS A 32 11.52 5.98 18.47
CA LYS A 32 12.12 6.84 17.44
C LYS A 32 11.72 6.43 16.03
N VAL A 33 11.00 5.33 15.87
CA VAL A 33 10.58 4.79 14.59
C VAL A 33 9.22 5.39 14.21
N PRO A 34 9.15 6.23 13.15
CA PRO A 34 7.89 6.88 12.77
C PRO A 34 6.95 5.88 12.06
N LEU A 35 5.75 5.72 12.59
CA LEU A 35 4.67 4.91 12.03
C LEU A 35 3.66 5.79 11.28
N ILE A 36 4.13 6.51 10.27
CA ILE A 36 3.34 7.53 9.54
C ILE A 36 3.06 7.16 8.08
N LEU A 37 3.53 5.99 7.64
CA LEU A 37 3.37 5.51 6.27
C LEU A 37 3.05 4.02 6.27
N VAL A 38 2.21 3.63 5.31
CA VAL A 38 1.87 2.25 5.02
C VAL A 38 1.57 2.13 3.53
N THR A 39 1.94 0.99 2.95
CA THR A 39 1.60 0.64 1.57
C THR A 39 0.30 -0.12 1.56
N PHE A 40 -0.63 0.29 0.70
CA PHE A 40 -1.87 -0.42 0.47
C PHE A 40 -2.36 -0.18 -0.96
N TRP A 41 -3.21 -1.07 -1.44
CA TRP A 41 -3.85 -0.93 -2.74
C TRP A 41 -4.94 0.14 -2.69
N VAL A 42 -4.92 1.04 -3.67
CA VAL A 42 -6.00 1.99 -3.90
C VAL A 42 -6.76 1.52 -5.13
N GLN A 43 -8.05 1.27 -4.95
CA GLN A 43 -8.93 0.95 -6.07
C GLN A 43 -9.51 2.26 -6.63
N ILE A 44 -9.39 2.44 -7.95
CA ILE A 44 -9.98 3.57 -8.66
C ILE A 44 -11.25 3.07 -9.33
N HIS A 45 -12.37 3.74 -9.05
CA HIS A 45 -13.67 3.40 -9.62
C HIS A 45 -14.02 4.33 -10.78
N GLU A 46 -14.93 3.86 -11.64
CA GLU A 46 -15.54 4.65 -12.72
C GLU A 46 -14.55 5.26 -13.73
N VAL A 47 -13.40 4.62 -13.94
CA VAL A 47 -12.47 5.03 -14.99
C VAL A 47 -13.07 4.66 -16.35
N PRO A 48 -13.22 5.63 -17.27
CA PRO A 48 -13.83 5.33 -18.57
C PRO A 48 -12.99 4.33 -19.39
N PRO A 49 -13.62 3.49 -20.23
CA PRO A 49 -12.90 2.57 -21.11
C PRO A 49 -11.86 3.30 -21.97
N GLY A 50 -10.65 2.75 -22.06
CA GLY A 50 -9.52 3.35 -22.79
C GLY A 50 -8.68 4.36 -21.98
N PHE A 51 -9.09 4.71 -20.76
CA PHE A 51 -8.29 5.55 -19.85
C PHE A 51 -7.41 4.76 -18.88
N PHE A 52 -7.67 3.46 -18.69
CA PHE A 52 -6.75 2.54 -18.01
C PHE A 52 -5.49 2.34 -18.85
N THR A 53 -4.58 3.30 -18.76
CA THR A 53 -3.28 3.27 -19.43
C THR A 53 -2.19 3.48 -18.39
N GLU A 54 -1.00 2.96 -18.67
CA GLU A 54 0.19 3.23 -17.85
C GLU A 54 0.41 4.74 -17.64
N SER A 55 0.04 5.57 -18.64
CA SER A 55 0.08 7.03 -18.55
C SER A 55 -0.85 7.60 -17.46
N LEU A 56 -2.09 7.13 -17.37
CA LEU A 56 -3.01 7.53 -16.30
C LEU A 56 -2.51 7.03 -14.95
N ALA A 57 -2.06 5.78 -14.87
CA ALA A 57 -1.49 5.22 -13.65
C ALA A 57 -0.27 6.04 -13.16
N ARG A 58 0.58 6.50 -14.08
CA ARG A 58 1.70 7.41 -13.79
C ARG A 58 1.26 8.80 -13.31
N GLN A 59 0.19 9.35 -13.86
CA GLN A 59 -0.35 10.64 -13.41
C GLN A 59 -0.93 10.53 -11.99
N ILE A 60 -1.69 9.47 -11.70
CA ILE A 60 -2.22 9.19 -10.36
C ILE A 60 -1.08 8.90 -9.38
N ARG A 61 -0.05 8.18 -9.82
CA ARG A 61 1.21 8.02 -9.06
C ARG A 61 1.81 9.36 -8.64
N GLY A 62 1.79 10.38 -9.49
CA GLY A 62 2.30 11.71 -9.14
C GLY A 62 1.53 12.37 -8.00
N PHE A 63 0.25 12.02 -7.83
CA PHE A 63 -0.59 12.49 -6.72
C PHE A 63 -0.37 11.68 -5.44
N LEU A 64 -0.22 10.35 -5.57
CA LEU A 64 0.03 9.45 -4.45
C LEU A 64 1.53 9.43 -4.12
N ARG A 65 1.92 10.30 -3.18
CA ARG A 65 3.28 10.51 -2.64
C ARG A 65 4.34 9.47 -3.04
N ASN A 66 4.15 8.22 -2.64
CA ASN A 66 4.99 7.09 -3.03
C ASN A 66 4.11 6.00 -3.67
N PHE A 67 4.36 5.71 -4.94
CA PHE A 67 3.74 4.61 -5.68
C PHE A 67 4.71 3.44 -5.80
N LEU A 68 4.23 2.23 -5.54
CA LEU A 68 5.04 1.01 -5.62
C LEU A 68 4.71 0.18 -6.86
N GLU A 69 3.45 -0.18 -7.05
CA GLU A 69 3.05 -1.16 -8.07
C GLU A 69 1.67 -0.83 -8.68
N PHE A 70 1.50 -1.22 -9.95
CA PHE A 70 0.22 -1.18 -10.68
C PHE A 70 -0.19 -2.61 -11.01
N ASP A 71 -1.43 -2.98 -10.72
CA ASP A 71 -1.99 -4.28 -11.10
C ASP A 71 -3.20 -4.07 -12.02
N GLU A 72 -3.14 -4.66 -13.21
CA GLU A 72 -4.18 -4.64 -14.24
C GLU A 72 -5.12 -5.85 -14.15
N SER A 73 -4.88 -6.80 -13.22
CA SER A 73 -5.57 -8.10 -13.16
C SER A 73 -7.09 -8.04 -12.95
N ASN A 74 -7.65 -6.84 -12.74
CA ASN A 74 -9.09 -6.59 -12.60
C ASN A 74 -9.68 -5.75 -13.74
N LEU A 75 -8.90 -5.45 -14.79
CA LEU A 75 -9.40 -4.96 -16.06
C LEU A 75 -9.90 -6.19 -16.81
N GLY A 76 -11.22 -6.39 -16.81
CA GLY A 76 -11.86 -7.61 -17.34
C GLY A 76 -11.43 -8.03 -18.73
#